data_AF-A0A7C6Q1T2-F1
#
_entry.id   AF-A0A7C6Q1T2-F1
#
_cell.length_a   1.000
_cell.length_b   1.000
_cell.length_c   1.000
_cell.angle_alpha   90.00
_cell.angle_beta   90.00
_cell.angle_gamma   90.00
#
_symmetry.space_group_name_H-M   'P 1'
#
loop_
_entity.id
_entity.type
_entity.pdbx_description
1 polymer ?
#
loop_
_entity_poly.entity_id
_entity_poly.type
_entity_poly.pdbx_seq_one_letter_code
_entity_poly.pdbx_strand_id
1 'polypeptide(L)'
;MIAYIRLQRFKCFLDQTVQFAPLSILCGTNNTGKSTVIQSLLFLRQSAMTGNFAKADLPLNGLLVHMGTARDLFCQWAEEDNIKISVAFSDLPDRVFTCKLAYCREDPDALSMKLMESPSNLPSSSLFADRFFYLGAERMGPQLVYPVSEDSLEAMHVGFRGEYTAHCLHQFGNKKIKLPQLKHSPEDHSIELLFQVEEWLKDMLPGGIMINPARITQADILQVSFRDSERNTDYLRPTSIGFGISYCLPIIVAGLMAEKDNLLIVENPEAHLHPQAQSRMGIFLSKLAAAGVQVILETHSDHLLNGVRIAVKKGYIDEKYVSINFFERDYNIVRPAIDADGRIDLWPDGFFDQAEKDFGELI
;
A
#
# COMPACT_ATOMS: atom_id res chain seq x y z
N MET A 1 9.11 2.19 -12.47
CA MET A 1 8.03 1.44 -11.76
C MET A 1 8.30 -0.05 -11.85
N ILE A 2 7.83 -0.84 -10.89
CA ILE A 2 7.89 -2.31 -10.95
C ILE A 2 6.96 -2.79 -12.07
N ALA A 3 7.46 -3.58 -13.01
CA ALA A 3 6.66 -4.17 -14.09
C ALA A 3 6.12 -5.54 -13.69
N TYR A 4 6.95 -6.39 -13.08
CA TYR A 4 6.55 -7.67 -12.52
C TYR A 4 7.50 -8.12 -11.41
N ILE A 5 7.02 -9.04 -10.59
CA ILE A 5 7.83 -9.86 -9.69
C ILE A 5 7.63 -11.34 -10.02
N ARG A 6 8.72 -12.10 -10.03
CA ARG A 6 8.72 -13.56 -10.14
C ARG A 6 9.29 -14.16 -8.86
N LEU A 7 8.50 -15.00 -8.23
CA LEU A 7 8.79 -15.68 -6.98
C LEU A 7 8.98 -17.17 -7.27
N GLN A 8 10.18 -17.68 -7.04
CA GLN A 8 10.50 -19.09 -7.26
C GLN A 8 10.92 -19.71 -5.92
N ARG A 9 10.24 -20.80 -5.54
CA ARG A 9 10.44 -21.55 -4.30
C ARG A 9 10.27 -20.69 -3.04
N PHE A 10 9.32 -19.76 -3.09
CA PHE A 10 9.09 -18.75 -2.06
C PHE A 10 7.68 -18.94 -1.46
N LYS A 11 7.62 -19.32 -0.19
CA LYS A 11 6.40 -19.62 0.57
C LYS A 11 5.48 -20.58 -0.20
N CYS A 12 4.28 -20.14 -0.56
CA CYS A 12 3.31 -20.95 -1.29
C CYS A 12 3.61 -21.10 -2.79
N PHE A 13 4.58 -20.36 -3.35
CA PHE A 13 4.85 -20.37 -4.79
C PHE A 13 6.08 -21.21 -5.15
N LEU A 14 5.87 -22.23 -5.99
CA LEU A 14 6.95 -22.93 -6.67
C LEU A 14 7.61 -22.04 -7.73
N ASP A 15 6.79 -21.45 -8.61
CA ASP A 15 7.21 -20.45 -9.60
C ASP A 15 5.99 -19.63 -10.02
N GLN A 16 5.89 -18.40 -9.52
CA GLN A 16 4.76 -17.53 -9.82
C GLN A 16 5.25 -16.15 -10.27
N THR A 17 4.64 -15.64 -11.34
CA THR A 17 4.88 -14.27 -11.82
C THR A 17 3.64 -13.41 -11.60
N VAL A 18 3.81 -12.25 -10.97
CA VAL A 18 2.77 -11.24 -10.74
C VAL A 18 3.13 -9.99 -11.51
N GLN A 19 2.24 -9.54 -12.38
CA GLN A 19 2.42 -8.32 -13.17
C GLN A 19 1.80 -7.14 -12.43
N PHE A 20 2.43 -5.98 -12.59
CA PHE A 20 2.00 -4.73 -12.02
C PHE A 20 1.82 -3.68 -13.10
N ALA A 21 0.80 -2.85 -12.92
CA ALA A 21 0.56 -1.60 -13.62
C ALA A 21 0.69 -0.42 -12.63
N PRO A 22 0.57 0.85 -13.07
CA PRO A 22 0.53 2.00 -12.17
C PRO A 22 -0.50 1.86 -11.04
N LEU A 23 -1.67 1.25 -11.29
CA LEU A 23 -2.58 0.78 -10.25
C LEU A 23 -2.70 -0.75 -10.33
N SER A 24 -2.23 -1.45 -9.32
CA SER A 24 -2.29 -2.91 -9.25
C SER A 24 -3.12 -3.35 -8.05
N ILE A 25 -4.15 -4.15 -8.30
CA ILE A 25 -5.07 -4.68 -7.28
C ILE A 25 -4.76 -6.16 -7.08
N LEU A 26 -4.42 -6.53 -5.85
CA LEU A 26 -4.27 -7.91 -5.39
C LEU A 26 -5.54 -8.27 -4.62
N CYS A 27 -6.26 -9.27 -5.10
CA CYS A 27 -7.55 -9.68 -4.54
C CYS A 27 -7.70 -11.21 -4.60
N GLY A 28 -8.68 -11.76 -3.87
CA GLY A 28 -8.86 -13.20 -3.72
C GLY A 28 -9.01 -13.61 -2.26
N THR A 29 -9.35 -14.88 -2.02
CA THR A 29 -9.62 -15.37 -0.66
C THR A 29 -8.38 -15.32 0.24
N ASN A 30 -8.56 -15.47 1.56
CA ASN A 30 -7.42 -15.54 2.47
C ASN A 30 -6.55 -16.76 2.13
N ASN A 31 -5.26 -16.66 2.44
CA ASN A 31 -4.28 -17.74 2.27
C ASN A 31 -4.01 -18.19 0.81
N THR A 32 -4.18 -17.28 -0.16
CA THR A 32 -3.92 -17.55 -1.60
C THR A 32 -2.61 -16.93 -2.12
N GLY A 33 -1.82 -16.29 -1.25
CA GLY A 33 -0.50 -15.75 -1.61
C GLY A 33 -0.44 -14.24 -1.89
N LYS A 34 -1.53 -13.49 -1.72
CA LYS A 34 -1.53 -12.00 -1.85
C LYS A 34 -0.46 -11.35 -0.96
N SER A 35 -0.53 -11.62 0.35
CA SER A 35 0.45 -11.08 1.31
C SER A 35 1.86 -11.63 1.08
N THR A 36 2.01 -12.82 0.47
CA THR A 36 3.33 -13.35 0.08
C THR A 36 4.01 -12.43 -0.95
N VAL A 37 3.24 -11.88 -1.90
CA VAL A 37 3.75 -10.93 -2.89
C VAL A 37 4.18 -9.63 -2.23
N ILE A 38 3.34 -9.04 -1.37
CA ILE A 38 3.68 -7.80 -0.64
C ILE A 38 4.90 -8.01 0.26
N GLN A 39 4.91 -9.07 1.05
CA GLN A 39 6.01 -9.42 1.95
C GLN A 39 7.33 -9.61 1.20
N SER A 40 7.32 -10.16 -0.02
CA SER A 40 8.53 -10.29 -0.83
C SER A 40 9.11 -8.93 -1.23
N LEU A 41 8.27 -7.94 -1.58
CA LEU A 41 8.70 -6.57 -1.87
C LEU A 41 9.24 -5.88 -0.61
N LEU A 42 8.54 -6.01 0.52
CA LEU A 42 8.95 -5.43 1.80
C LEU A 42 10.27 -6.03 2.31
N PHE A 43 10.48 -7.33 2.10
CA PHE A 43 11.74 -8.00 2.43
C PHE A 43 12.92 -7.43 1.64
N LEU A 44 12.75 -7.24 0.32
CA LEU A 44 13.76 -6.63 -0.52
C LEU A 44 14.04 -5.17 -0.10
N ARG A 45 12.98 -4.40 0.16
CA ARG A 45 13.08 -3.01 0.64
C ARG A 45 13.85 -2.91 1.95
N GLN A 46 13.43 -3.67 2.96
CA GLN A 46 14.06 -3.70 4.28
C GLN A 46 15.54 -4.05 4.19
N SER A 47 15.86 -5.11 3.44
CA SER A 47 17.23 -5.56 3.24
C SER A 47 18.13 -4.50 2.58
N ALA A 48 17.56 -3.66 1.71
CA ALA A 48 18.25 -2.52 1.13
C ALA A 48 18.44 -1.38 2.14
N MET A 49 17.39 -1.03 2.88
CA MET A 49 17.43 0.04 3.90
C MET A 49 18.48 -0.22 4.98
N THR A 50 18.66 -1.47 5.39
CA THR A 50 19.61 -1.85 6.45
C THR A 50 21.01 -2.19 5.93
N GLY A 51 21.25 -2.02 4.62
CA GLY A 51 22.54 -2.30 3.98
C GLY A 51 22.92 -3.78 3.96
N ASN A 52 21.94 -4.68 4.12
CA ASN A 52 22.17 -6.11 4.29
C ASN A 52 22.53 -6.83 2.97
N PHE A 53 22.21 -6.26 1.81
CA PHE A 53 22.72 -6.76 0.53
C PHE A 53 24.26 -6.74 0.46
N ALA A 54 24.90 -5.68 0.98
CA ALA A 54 26.37 -5.60 1.01
C ALA A 54 27.00 -6.61 2.00
N LYS A 55 26.22 -7.07 2.99
CA LYS A 55 26.64 -8.08 3.98
C LYS A 55 26.39 -9.51 3.52
N ALA A 56 25.75 -9.71 2.36
CA ALA A 56 25.31 -11.01 1.85
C ALA A 56 24.46 -11.83 2.84
N ASP A 57 23.74 -11.14 3.74
CA ASP A 57 22.98 -11.76 4.82
C ASP A 57 21.73 -10.94 5.10
N LEU A 58 20.56 -11.45 4.73
CA LEU A 58 19.29 -10.72 4.71
C LEU A 58 18.40 -11.16 5.87
N PRO A 59 18.16 -10.31 6.88
CA PRO A 59 17.27 -10.62 8.00
C PRO A 59 15.83 -10.85 7.53
N LEU A 60 15.21 -11.92 8.03
CA LEU A 60 13.82 -12.28 7.72
C LEU A 60 12.81 -11.45 8.51
N ASN A 61 13.24 -10.86 9.61
CA ASN A 61 12.40 -10.11 10.55
C ASN A 61 13.01 -8.74 10.80
N GLY A 62 12.19 -7.70 10.65
CA GLY A 62 12.59 -6.32 10.90
C GLY A 62 11.40 -5.38 10.80
N LEU A 63 11.68 -4.09 10.62
CA LEU A 63 10.69 -3.02 10.70
C LEU A 63 9.50 -3.18 9.73
N LEU A 64 9.76 -3.58 8.48
CA LEU A 64 8.71 -3.61 7.44
C LEU A 64 8.04 -4.98 7.32
N VAL A 65 8.75 -6.05 7.66
CA VAL A 65 8.24 -7.41 7.49
C VAL A 65 8.80 -8.36 8.54
N HIS A 66 7.93 -9.25 9.01
CA HIS A 66 8.27 -10.39 9.85
C HIS A 66 7.89 -11.66 9.12
N MET A 67 8.88 -12.38 8.58
CA MET A 67 8.66 -13.61 7.83
C MET A 67 8.87 -14.88 8.65
N GLY A 68 9.32 -14.78 9.90
CA GLY A 68 9.64 -15.94 10.74
C GLY A 68 11.04 -16.46 10.45
N THR A 69 11.14 -17.73 10.09
CA THR A 69 12.38 -18.48 9.87
C THR A 69 12.60 -18.83 8.40
N ALA A 70 13.78 -19.36 8.07
CA ALA A 70 14.09 -19.83 6.72
C ALA A 70 13.08 -20.87 6.23
N ARG A 71 12.57 -21.73 7.12
CA ARG A 71 11.51 -22.70 6.86
C ARG A 71 10.21 -22.05 6.41
N ASP A 72 9.81 -20.94 7.05
CA ASP A 72 8.58 -20.21 6.73
C ASP A 72 8.68 -19.50 5.36
N LEU A 73 9.91 -19.23 4.91
CA LEU A 73 10.19 -18.65 3.61
C LEU A 73 10.27 -19.70 2.49
N PHE A 74 10.78 -20.90 2.80
CA PHE A 74 11.03 -21.94 1.82
C PHE A 74 9.74 -22.63 1.38
N CYS A 75 9.60 -22.84 0.07
CA CYS A 75 8.45 -23.56 -0.46
C CYS A 75 8.58 -25.05 -0.18
N GLN A 76 7.64 -25.62 0.59
CA GLN A 76 7.70 -27.02 1.03
C GLN A 76 7.70 -28.05 -0.11
N TRP A 77 7.24 -27.65 -1.30
CA TRP A 77 7.21 -28.51 -2.50
C TRP A 77 8.48 -28.38 -3.36
N ALA A 78 9.45 -27.55 -2.95
CA ALA A 78 10.67 -27.31 -3.72
C ALA A 78 11.70 -28.44 -3.56
N GLU A 79 12.26 -28.88 -4.69
CA GLU A 79 13.34 -29.86 -4.74
C GLU A 79 14.73 -29.21 -4.59
N GLU A 80 14.90 -27.99 -5.09
CA GLU A 80 16.16 -27.24 -5.00
C GLU A 80 16.23 -26.38 -3.73
N ASP A 81 17.39 -26.39 -3.07
CA ASP A 81 17.65 -25.66 -1.82
C ASP A 81 18.06 -24.20 -2.03
N ASN A 82 17.31 -23.51 -2.90
CA ASN A 82 17.47 -22.08 -3.11
C ASN A 82 16.13 -21.40 -3.37
N ILE A 83 16.04 -20.14 -2.96
CA ILE A 83 14.88 -19.29 -3.19
C ILE A 83 15.31 -18.18 -4.14
N LYS A 84 14.47 -17.83 -5.12
CA LYS A 84 14.78 -16.78 -6.09
C LYS A 84 13.65 -15.79 -6.24
N ILE A 85 13.97 -14.51 -6.03
CA ILE A 85 13.06 -13.38 -6.20
C ILE A 85 13.61 -12.52 -7.33
N SER A 86 12.83 -12.34 -8.40
CA SER A 86 13.24 -11.51 -9.53
C SER A 86 12.24 -10.36 -9.75
N VAL A 87 12.72 -9.13 -9.83
CA VAL A 87 11.89 -7.93 -10.00
C VAL A 87 12.33 -7.22 -11.28
N ALA A 88 11.40 -7.00 -12.20
CA ALA A 88 11.63 -6.19 -13.39
C ALA A 88 11.02 -4.80 -13.23
N PHE A 89 11.63 -3.82 -13.87
CA PHE A 89 11.23 -2.42 -13.79
C PHE A 89 10.95 -1.87 -15.20
N SER A 90 9.84 -1.17 -15.39
CA SER A 90 9.41 -0.64 -16.70
C SER A 90 10.22 0.56 -17.18
N ASP A 91 10.82 1.28 -16.25
CA ASP A 91 11.70 2.43 -16.46
C ASP A 91 13.17 2.04 -16.69
N LEU A 92 13.50 0.74 -16.59
CA LEU A 92 14.84 0.23 -16.78
C LEU A 92 14.85 -0.85 -17.88
N PRO A 93 15.33 -0.54 -19.11
CA PRO A 93 15.15 -1.41 -20.28
C PRO A 93 15.81 -2.80 -20.18
N ASP A 94 16.83 -3.01 -19.33
CA ASP A 94 17.59 -4.28 -19.23
C ASP A 94 17.93 -4.71 -17.78
N ARG A 95 17.16 -4.33 -16.76
CA ARG A 95 17.51 -4.64 -15.36
C ARG A 95 16.39 -5.37 -14.63
N VAL A 96 16.28 -6.66 -14.92
CA VAL A 96 15.69 -7.60 -13.97
C VAL A 96 16.67 -7.73 -12.80
N PHE A 97 16.27 -7.26 -11.62
CA PHE A 97 17.00 -7.51 -10.39
C PHE A 97 16.66 -8.91 -9.88
N THR A 98 17.66 -9.76 -9.67
CA THR A 98 17.47 -11.11 -9.13
C THR A 98 18.21 -11.27 -7.82
N CYS A 99 17.48 -11.65 -6.78
CA CYS A 99 17.99 -12.06 -5.49
C CYS A 99 17.90 -13.60 -5.38
N LYS A 100 19.05 -14.27 -5.22
CA LYS A 100 19.13 -15.72 -4.99
C LYS A 100 19.59 -15.98 -3.57
N LEU A 101 18.80 -16.73 -2.82
CA LEU A 101 19.01 -17.03 -1.41
C LEU A 101 19.29 -18.52 -1.23
N ALA A 102 20.34 -18.84 -0.48
CA ALA A 102 20.64 -20.23 -0.11
C ALA A 102 19.71 -20.68 1.01
N TYR A 103 19.09 -21.85 0.86
CA TYR A 103 18.35 -22.52 1.94
C TYR A 103 19.20 -23.64 2.54
N CYS A 104 19.34 -23.66 3.86
CA CYS A 104 20.11 -24.68 4.58
C CYS A 104 19.12 -25.62 5.28
N ARG A 105 19.02 -26.88 4.83
CA ARG A 105 18.09 -27.85 5.44
C ARG A 105 18.49 -28.23 6.87
N GLU A 106 19.77 -28.10 7.20
CA GLU A 106 20.33 -28.35 8.52
C GLU A 106 20.05 -27.21 9.52
N ASP A 107 19.74 -26.00 9.03
CA ASP A 107 19.38 -24.83 9.84
C ASP A 107 18.07 -24.19 9.36
N PRO A 108 16.94 -24.92 9.45
CA PRO A 108 15.65 -24.44 8.95
C PRO A 108 15.09 -23.27 9.77
N ASP A 109 15.58 -23.08 11.00
CA ASP A 109 15.07 -22.08 11.93
C ASP A 109 15.91 -20.78 11.89
N ALA A 110 16.81 -20.66 10.91
CA ALA A 110 17.61 -19.46 10.68
C ALA A 110 16.73 -18.21 10.52
N LEU A 111 17.16 -17.10 11.14
CA LEU A 111 16.44 -15.82 11.13
C LEU A 111 16.92 -14.87 10.02
N SER A 112 17.84 -15.32 9.19
CA SER A 112 18.35 -14.59 8.02
C SER A 112 18.67 -15.57 6.88
N MET A 113 18.73 -15.03 5.67
CA MET A 113 19.03 -15.79 4.45
C MET A 113 20.32 -15.27 3.81
N LYS A 114 21.22 -16.19 3.46
CA LYS A 114 22.48 -15.82 2.79
C LYS A 114 22.26 -15.61 1.30
N LEU A 115 22.86 -14.56 0.74
CA LEU A 115 22.92 -14.38 -0.71
C LEU A 115 23.89 -15.39 -1.31
N MET A 116 23.46 -16.07 -2.37
CA MET A 116 24.36 -16.92 -3.16
C MET A 116 25.29 -16.08 -4.04
N GLU A 117 24.79 -14.94 -4.52
CA GLU A 117 25.52 -13.98 -5.36
C GLU A 117 25.15 -12.58 -4.86
N SER A 118 26.15 -11.77 -4.53
CA SER A 118 25.90 -10.37 -4.16
C SER A 118 25.56 -9.57 -5.42
N PRO A 119 24.47 -8.79 -5.43
CA PRO A 119 24.15 -7.93 -6.56
C PRO A 119 25.24 -6.86 -6.71
N SER A 120 25.70 -6.63 -7.94
CA SER A 120 26.76 -5.65 -8.22
C SER A 120 26.36 -4.23 -7.86
N ASN A 121 25.09 -3.86 -8.05
CA ASN A 121 24.47 -2.63 -7.58
C ASN A 121 22.96 -2.82 -7.42
N LEU A 122 22.36 -2.13 -6.44
CA LEU A 122 20.90 -2.04 -6.34
C LEU A 122 20.36 -1.08 -7.40
N PRO A 123 19.23 -1.40 -8.06
CA PRO A 123 18.58 -0.47 -8.98
C PRO A 123 18.16 0.81 -8.27
N SER A 124 18.31 1.96 -8.92
CA SER A 124 17.79 3.25 -8.46
C SER A 124 16.28 3.38 -8.70
N SER A 125 15.50 2.37 -8.28
CA SER A 125 14.05 2.33 -8.40
C SER A 125 13.38 2.69 -7.08
N SER A 126 12.08 2.99 -7.11
CA SER A 126 11.30 3.32 -5.91
C SER A 126 11.32 2.24 -4.84
N LEU A 127 11.51 0.96 -5.21
CA LEU A 127 11.65 -0.13 -4.25
C LEU A 127 12.92 0.00 -3.40
N PHE A 128 14.00 0.59 -3.93
CA PHE A 128 15.31 0.66 -3.26
C PHE A 128 15.77 2.09 -2.91
N ALA A 129 15.04 3.12 -3.32
CA ALA A 129 15.31 4.54 -3.04
C ALA A 129 14.29 5.14 -2.05
N ASP A 130 14.50 6.37 -1.56
CA ASP A 130 13.65 7.04 -0.55
C ASP A 130 12.31 7.57 -1.12
N ARG A 131 11.70 6.80 -2.01
CA ARG A 131 10.47 7.10 -2.76
C ARG A 131 9.41 6.00 -2.50
N PHE A 132 9.26 5.61 -1.25
CA PHE A 132 8.50 4.43 -0.84
C PHE A 132 7.59 4.74 0.34
N PHE A 133 6.30 4.46 0.17
CA PHE A 133 5.30 4.48 1.22
C PHE A 133 4.69 3.08 1.35
N TYR A 134 4.56 2.61 2.59
CA TYR A 134 3.87 1.36 2.90
C TYR A 134 2.93 1.59 4.08
N LEU A 135 1.70 1.09 3.95
CA LEU A 135 0.71 1.05 5.01
C LEU A 135 0.15 -0.37 5.09
N GLY A 136 0.48 -1.06 6.18
CA GLY A 136 0.01 -2.41 6.42
C GLY A 136 -1.47 -2.48 6.80
N ALA A 137 -2.00 -3.70 6.87
CA ALA A 137 -3.40 -3.93 7.22
C ALA A 137 -3.72 -3.49 8.67
N GLU A 138 -2.81 -3.73 9.61
CA GLU A 138 -2.97 -3.35 11.02
C GLU A 138 -2.47 -1.92 11.28
N ARG A 139 -3.36 -0.94 11.12
CA ARG A 139 -3.04 0.47 11.36
C ARG A 139 -3.33 0.91 12.80
N MET A 140 -2.64 1.98 13.20
CA MET A 140 -2.84 2.62 14.49
C MET A 140 -4.26 3.22 14.54
N GLY A 141 -5.10 2.68 15.43
CA GLY A 141 -6.43 3.24 15.70
C GLY A 141 -6.35 4.60 16.39
N PRO A 142 -7.50 5.20 16.75
CA PRO A 142 -7.53 6.52 17.38
C PRO A 142 -6.69 6.59 18.65
N GLN A 143 -5.72 7.51 18.69
CA GLN A 143 -4.88 7.76 19.87
C GLN A 143 -5.15 9.14 20.46
N LEU A 144 -4.93 9.30 21.76
CA LEU A 144 -4.92 10.63 22.39
C LEU A 144 -3.67 11.42 22.03
N VAL A 145 -2.56 10.70 21.83
CA VAL A 145 -1.23 11.25 21.56
C VAL A 145 -0.55 10.40 20.49
N TYR A 146 0.23 11.03 19.63
CA TYR A 146 0.97 10.40 18.54
C TYR A 146 2.47 10.66 18.71
N PRO A 147 3.33 9.69 18.36
CA PRO A 147 4.77 9.86 18.43
C PRO A 147 5.27 10.86 17.38
N VAL A 148 6.39 11.51 17.70
CA VAL A 148 7.21 12.24 16.73
C VAL A 148 8.20 11.25 16.12
N SER A 149 8.44 11.33 14.80
CA SER A 149 9.45 10.49 14.15
C SER A 149 10.85 10.97 14.55
N GLU A 150 11.73 10.04 14.92
CA GLU A 150 13.15 10.30 15.20
C GLU A 150 14.01 10.35 13.92
N ASP A 151 13.43 9.96 12.77
CA ASP A 151 14.10 10.09 11.49
C ASP A 151 14.39 11.55 11.15
N SER A 152 15.31 11.80 10.21
CA SER A 152 15.70 13.16 9.83
C SER A 152 14.46 14.03 9.59
N LEU A 153 14.51 15.30 9.99
CA LEU A 153 13.41 16.26 9.81
C LEU A 153 12.94 16.39 8.34
N GLU A 154 13.66 15.83 7.38
CA GLU A 154 13.29 15.84 5.96
C GLU A 154 12.63 14.54 5.48
N ALA A 155 12.61 13.48 6.30
CA ALA A 155 12.05 12.18 5.94
C ALA A 155 10.52 12.24 5.86
N MET A 156 9.99 12.08 4.66
CA MET A 156 8.55 12.05 4.39
C MET A 156 8.02 10.62 4.50
N HIS A 157 7.63 10.18 5.70
CA HIS A 157 6.99 8.88 5.91
C HIS A 157 5.92 8.95 7.02
N VAL A 158 4.80 8.28 6.80
CA VAL A 158 3.70 8.19 7.78
C VAL A 158 3.84 7.03 8.76
N GLY A 159 4.88 6.20 8.59
CA GLY A 159 5.03 4.92 9.31
C GLY A 159 4.12 3.83 8.73
N PHE A 160 4.47 2.55 8.95
CA PHE A 160 3.73 1.44 8.33
C PHE A 160 2.36 1.18 8.96
N ARG A 161 2.11 1.71 10.16
CA ARG A 161 0.81 1.72 10.84
C ARG A 161 0.16 3.11 10.80
N GLY A 162 0.76 4.08 10.12
CA GLY A 162 0.30 5.47 10.14
C GLY A 162 0.67 6.25 11.41
N GLU A 163 1.56 5.72 12.24
CA GLU A 163 1.94 6.27 13.55
C GLU A 163 2.51 7.70 13.48
N TYR A 164 3.12 8.08 12.36
CA TYR A 164 3.72 9.42 12.15
C TYR A 164 2.84 10.36 11.33
N THR A 165 1.58 10.00 11.07
CA THR A 165 0.65 10.83 10.30
C THR A 165 0.44 12.21 10.92
N ALA A 166 0.26 12.27 12.25
CA ALA A 166 0.13 13.52 12.98
C ALA A 166 1.38 14.40 12.84
N HIS A 167 2.57 13.78 12.86
CA HIS A 167 3.84 14.48 12.70
C HIS A 167 3.96 15.06 11.29
N CYS A 168 3.64 14.27 10.28
CA CYS A 168 3.63 14.71 8.88
C CYS A 168 2.69 15.89 8.66
N LEU A 169 1.48 15.85 9.20
CA LEU A 169 0.51 16.95 9.10
C LEU A 169 1.01 18.21 9.81
N HIS A 170 1.59 18.08 11.00
CA HIS A 170 2.16 19.22 11.71
C HIS A 170 3.32 19.86 10.94
N GLN A 171 4.20 19.04 10.37
CA GLN A 171 5.44 19.51 9.75
C GLN A 171 5.26 19.97 8.30
N PHE A 172 4.40 19.29 7.55
CA PHE A 172 4.22 19.49 6.11
C PHE A 172 2.85 20.02 5.73
N GLY A 173 1.93 20.21 6.70
CA GLY A 173 0.55 20.63 6.44
C GLY A 173 0.42 21.91 5.62
N ASN A 174 1.26 22.90 5.88
CA ASN A 174 1.27 24.18 5.16
C ASN A 174 2.16 24.16 3.90
N LYS A 175 2.78 23.00 3.57
CA LYS A 175 3.53 22.84 2.33
C LYS A 175 2.59 22.43 1.21
N LYS A 176 2.92 22.83 -0.01
CA LYS A 176 2.16 22.46 -1.21
C LYS A 176 2.32 20.98 -1.53
N ILE A 177 1.23 20.31 -1.91
CA ILE A 177 1.28 18.97 -2.47
C ILE A 177 2.11 18.97 -3.76
N LYS A 178 2.78 17.85 -4.02
CA LYS A 178 3.73 17.73 -5.13
C LYS A 178 3.08 17.36 -6.46
N LEU A 179 1.84 16.87 -6.39
CA LEU A 179 1.03 16.42 -7.52
C LEU A 179 -0.26 17.26 -7.59
N PRO A 180 -0.25 18.44 -8.23
CA PRO A 180 -1.40 19.35 -8.29
C PRO A 180 -2.67 18.73 -8.89
N GLN A 181 -2.54 17.70 -9.72
CA GLN A 181 -3.65 16.91 -10.27
C GLN A 181 -4.50 16.19 -9.20
N LEU A 182 -4.00 16.08 -7.96
CA LEU A 182 -4.74 15.55 -6.82
C LEU A 182 -5.53 16.61 -6.06
N LYS A 183 -5.48 17.88 -6.50
CA LYS A 183 -6.30 18.96 -5.96
C LYS A 183 -7.78 18.56 -6.00
N HIS A 184 -8.42 18.54 -4.84
CA HIS A 184 -9.83 18.18 -4.64
C HIS A 184 -10.73 19.39 -4.41
N SER A 185 -10.18 20.60 -4.47
CA SER A 185 -10.88 21.84 -4.14
C SER A 185 -11.08 22.76 -5.35
N PRO A 186 -12.12 23.62 -5.33
CA PRO A 186 -12.39 24.56 -6.42
C PRO A 186 -11.52 25.84 -6.45
N GLU A 187 -10.87 26.25 -5.34
CA GLU A 187 -10.17 27.56 -5.21
C GLU A 187 -8.62 27.45 -5.28
N ASP A 188 -7.89 28.57 -5.45
CA ASP A 188 -6.43 28.60 -5.73
C ASP A 188 -5.47 28.61 -4.51
N HIS A 189 -5.91 29.03 -3.32
CA HIS A 189 -5.13 28.90 -2.07
C HIS A 189 -5.01 27.46 -1.56
N SER A 190 -5.55 26.52 -2.30
CA SER A 190 -5.97 25.23 -1.77
C SER A 190 -4.93 24.13 -1.76
N ILE A 191 -3.81 24.26 -2.46
CA ILE A 191 -2.92 23.11 -2.72
C ILE A 191 -2.03 22.72 -1.53
N GLU A 192 -2.25 23.30 -0.35
CA GLU A 192 -1.57 22.92 0.88
C GLU A 192 -2.01 21.53 1.34
N LEU A 193 -1.06 20.74 1.87
CA LEU A 193 -1.29 19.36 2.24
C LEU A 193 -2.46 19.20 3.22
N LEU A 194 -2.48 19.96 4.31
CA LEU A 194 -3.52 19.82 5.35
C LEU A 194 -4.91 20.11 4.77
N PHE A 195 -5.03 21.19 4.01
CA PHE A 195 -6.29 21.55 3.35
C PHE A 195 -6.76 20.47 2.36
N GLN A 196 -5.85 19.94 1.54
CA GLN A 196 -6.20 18.87 0.61
C GLN A 196 -6.58 17.57 1.30
N VAL A 197 -5.96 17.25 2.43
CA VAL A 197 -6.35 16.11 3.27
C VAL A 197 -7.78 16.28 3.78
N GLU A 198 -8.13 17.46 4.30
CA GLU A 198 -9.49 17.78 4.79
C GLU A 198 -10.53 17.67 3.67
N GLU A 199 -10.25 18.21 2.48
CA GLU A 199 -11.15 18.15 1.32
C GLU A 199 -11.37 16.70 0.83
N TRP A 200 -10.31 15.89 0.78
CA TRP A 200 -10.44 14.47 0.45
C TRP A 200 -11.24 13.69 1.51
N LEU A 201 -11.03 13.99 2.79
CA LEU A 201 -11.79 13.36 3.87
C LEU A 201 -13.27 13.73 3.80
N LYS A 202 -13.59 14.98 3.48
CA LYS A 202 -14.97 15.46 3.30
C LYS A 202 -15.71 14.74 2.16
N ASP A 203 -15.05 14.38 1.06
CA ASP A 203 -15.69 13.57 0.00
C ASP A 203 -15.89 12.10 0.41
N MET A 204 -15.05 11.58 1.31
CA MET A 204 -15.10 10.18 1.74
C MET A 204 -16.03 9.95 2.93
N LEU A 205 -16.08 10.88 3.87
CA LEU A 205 -16.71 10.71 5.17
C LEU A 205 -17.77 11.79 5.39
N PRO A 206 -18.88 11.47 6.08
CA PRO A 206 -19.88 12.45 6.40
C PRO A 206 -19.33 13.51 7.36
N GLY A 207 -19.70 14.77 7.11
CA GLY A 207 -19.26 15.91 7.91
C GLY A 207 -18.01 16.59 7.34
N GLY A 208 -17.89 17.89 7.61
CA GLY A 208 -16.75 18.68 7.15
C GLY A 208 -15.57 18.52 8.10
N ILE A 209 -14.82 17.42 7.97
CA ILE A 209 -13.74 17.08 8.89
C ILE A 209 -12.60 18.10 8.76
N MET A 210 -12.40 18.89 9.81
CA MET A 210 -11.24 19.77 9.97
C MET A 210 -10.28 19.16 11.00
N ILE A 211 -8.98 19.25 10.75
CA ILE A 211 -7.91 18.63 11.53
C ILE A 211 -7.00 19.71 12.10
N ASN A 212 -6.72 19.62 13.40
CA ASN A 212 -5.77 20.50 14.07
C ASN A 212 -4.62 19.69 14.69
N PRO A 213 -3.44 19.60 14.03
CA PRO A 213 -2.27 18.95 14.59
C PRO A 213 -1.46 19.92 15.47
N ALA A 214 -1.39 19.64 16.78
CA ALA A 214 -0.66 20.45 17.76
C ALA A 214 0.48 19.65 18.41
N ARG A 215 1.70 20.22 18.44
CA ARG A 215 2.86 19.61 19.12
C ARG A 215 2.92 20.07 20.58
N ILE A 216 3.15 19.14 21.48
CA ILE A 216 3.43 19.40 22.90
C ILE A 216 4.94 19.28 23.10
N THR A 217 5.65 20.40 22.94
CA THR A 217 7.12 20.46 22.84
C THR A 217 7.85 19.87 24.06
N GLN A 218 7.28 19.95 25.25
CA GLN A 218 7.91 19.41 26.48
C GLN A 218 7.87 17.89 26.58
N ALA A 219 7.02 17.22 25.80
CA ALA A 219 6.80 15.79 25.86
C ALA A 219 7.08 15.06 24.54
N ASP A 220 7.54 15.77 23.50
CA ASP A 220 7.79 15.24 22.15
C ASP A 220 6.66 14.36 21.60
N ILE A 221 5.42 14.78 21.88
CA ILE A 221 4.18 14.15 21.40
C ILE A 221 3.35 15.14 20.59
N LEU A 222 2.51 14.59 19.73
CA LEU A 222 1.52 15.32 18.95
C LEU A 222 0.10 14.98 19.41
N GLN A 223 -0.76 15.99 19.43
CA GLN A 223 -2.19 15.83 19.59
C GLN A 223 -2.86 16.19 18.26
N VAL A 224 -3.82 15.38 17.85
CA VAL A 224 -4.71 15.70 16.73
C VAL A 224 -6.10 15.86 17.29
N SER A 225 -6.78 16.94 16.92
CA SER A 225 -8.21 17.10 17.19
C SER A 225 -8.98 17.31 15.90
N PHE A 226 -10.24 16.88 15.91
CA PHE A 226 -11.10 16.92 14.74
C PHE A 226 -12.39 17.64 15.06
N ARG A 227 -12.96 18.37 14.11
CA ARG A 227 -14.31 18.92 14.23
C ARG A 227 -15.09 18.67 12.96
N ASP A 228 -16.41 18.59 13.09
CA ASP A 228 -17.33 18.58 11.96
C ASP A 228 -17.79 20.01 11.71
N SER A 229 -17.29 20.63 10.65
CA SER A 229 -17.62 22.00 10.28
C SER A 229 -19.07 22.14 9.77
N GLU A 230 -19.69 21.08 9.27
CA GLU A 230 -21.08 21.12 8.79
C GLU A 230 -22.06 21.15 9.97
N ARG A 231 -21.73 20.44 11.05
CA ARG A 231 -22.49 20.45 12.31
C ARG A 231 -22.03 21.50 13.31
N ASN A 232 -20.97 22.25 12.98
CA ASN A 232 -20.34 23.25 13.82
C ASN A 232 -20.03 22.74 15.24
N THR A 233 -19.38 21.57 15.33
CA THR A 233 -19.01 20.98 16.62
C THR A 233 -17.75 21.63 17.19
N ASP A 234 -17.55 21.49 18.49
CA ASP A 234 -16.23 21.70 19.10
C ASP A 234 -15.20 20.70 18.54
N TYR A 235 -13.92 21.00 18.75
CA TYR A 235 -12.84 20.05 18.48
C TYR A 235 -12.92 18.85 19.44
N LEU A 236 -13.21 17.70 18.85
CA LEU A 236 -13.28 16.42 19.51
C LEU A 236 -11.93 15.71 19.47
N ARG A 237 -11.72 14.84 20.46
CA ARG A 237 -10.55 13.96 20.53
C ARG A 237 -10.70 12.83 19.51
N PRO A 238 -9.59 12.23 19.01
CA PRO A 238 -9.65 11.14 18.04
C PRO A 238 -10.45 9.93 18.56
N THR A 239 -10.40 9.67 19.86
CA THR A 239 -11.16 8.62 20.53
C THR A 239 -12.69 8.79 20.43
N SER A 240 -13.18 9.94 19.97
CA SER A 240 -14.61 10.27 19.89
C SER A 240 -15.20 10.22 18.47
N ILE A 241 -14.40 9.93 17.44
CA ILE A 241 -14.77 10.09 16.02
C ILE A 241 -14.64 8.81 15.18
N GLY A 242 -14.39 7.66 15.83
CA GLY A 242 -14.40 6.34 15.20
C GLY A 242 -13.13 5.97 14.42
N PHE A 243 -12.96 4.67 14.16
CA PHE A 243 -11.74 4.12 13.55
C PHE A 243 -11.55 4.48 12.07
N GLY A 244 -12.63 4.76 11.34
CA GLY A 244 -12.58 5.03 9.91
C GLY A 244 -11.64 6.20 9.54
N ILE A 245 -11.70 7.31 10.28
CA ILE A 245 -10.81 8.47 10.08
C ILE A 245 -9.36 8.06 10.34
N SER A 246 -9.08 7.41 11.47
CA SER A 246 -7.71 7.03 11.83
C SER A 246 -7.07 6.06 10.84
N TYR A 247 -7.86 5.19 10.19
CA TYR A 247 -7.37 4.22 9.22
C TYR A 247 -7.20 4.80 7.81
N CYS A 248 -8.06 5.74 7.39
CA CYS A 248 -7.95 6.34 6.05
C CYS A 248 -6.99 7.53 5.99
N LEU A 249 -6.88 8.32 7.05
CA LEU A 249 -6.02 9.49 7.14
C LEU A 249 -4.57 9.22 6.72
N PRO A 250 -3.86 8.18 7.23
CA PRO A 250 -2.49 7.89 6.80
C PRO A 250 -2.37 7.62 5.30
N ILE A 251 -3.38 6.98 4.69
CA ILE A 251 -3.38 6.67 3.25
C ILE A 251 -3.47 7.96 2.44
N ILE A 252 -4.37 8.86 2.84
CA ILE A 252 -4.56 10.16 2.17
C ILE A 252 -3.32 11.02 2.33
N VAL A 253 -2.76 11.10 3.55
CA VAL A 253 -1.54 11.88 3.83
C VAL A 253 -0.35 11.33 3.04
N ALA A 254 -0.11 10.02 3.04
CA ALA A 254 0.95 9.39 2.26
C ALA A 254 0.78 9.67 0.75
N GLY A 255 -0.44 9.52 0.22
CA GLY A 255 -0.73 9.76 -1.19
C GLY A 255 -0.53 11.22 -1.61
N LEU A 256 -0.93 12.18 -0.78
CA LEU A 256 -0.78 13.61 -1.08
C LEU A 256 0.65 14.13 -0.87
N MET A 257 1.44 13.47 -0.02
CA MET A 257 2.88 13.73 0.13
C MET A 257 3.72 13.08 -0.98
N ALA A 258 3.19 12.07 -1.67
CA ALA A 258 3.91 11.36 -2.71
C ALA A 258 4.25 12.24 -3.92
N GLU A 259 5.38 11.93 -4.55
CA GLU A 259 5.84 12.52 -5.80
C GLU A 259 5.75 11.51 -6.95
N LYS A 260 5.93 11.99 -8.18
CA LYS A 260 5.99 11.12 -9.36
C LYS A 260 7.07 10.03 -9.16
N ASP A 261 6.78 8.84 -9.67
CA ASP A 261 7.63 7.64 -9.58
C ASP A 261 7.77 7.07 -8.16
N ASN A 262 7.05 7.59 -7.16
CA ASN A 262 6.96 6.94 -5.84
C ASN A 262 6.18 5.62 -5.93
N LEU A 263 6.46 4.71 -5.00
CA LEU A 263 5.71 3.48 -4.79
C LEU A 263 4.89 3.62 -3.51
N LEU A 264 3.58 3.44 -3.60
CA LEU A 264 2.66 3.30 -2.47
C LEU A 264 2.13 1.86 -2.43
N ILE A 265 2.44 1.13 -1.35
CA ILE A 265 1.82 -0.16 -1.06
C ILE A 265 0.81 0.03 0.08
N VAL A 266 -0.42 -0.41 -0.12
CA VAL A 266 -1.47 -0.32 0.91
C VAL A 266 -2.25 -1.63 1.00
N GLU A 267 -2.39 -2.13 2.22
CA GLU A 267 -3.21 -3.32 2.52
C GLU A 267 -4.52 -2.92 3.18
N ASN A 268 -5.63 -3.56 2.79
CA ASN A 268 -6.97 -3.38 3.35
C ASN A 268 -7.37 -1.91 3.58
N PRO A 269 -7.24 -0.99 2.61
CA PRO A 269 -7.66 0.40 2.78
C PRO A 269 -9.15 0.55 3.12
N GLU A 270 -9.97 -0.49 2.86
CA GLU A 270 -11.39 -0.54 3.19
C GLU A 270 -11.70 -0.68 4.69
N ALA A 271 -10.71 -1.06 5.50
CA ALA A 271 -10.93 -1.39 6.91
C ALA A 271 -11.57 -0.21 7.68
N HIS A 272 -12.65 -0.50 8.41
CA HIS A 272 -13.47 0.46 9.17
C HIS A 272 -14.13 1.58 8.36
N LEU A 273 -14.12 1.50 7.02
CA LEU A 273 -14.80 2.45 6.15
C LEU A 273 -16.19 1.95 5.75
N HIS A 274 -17.15 2.88 5.67
CA HIS A 274 -18.45 2.63 5.07
C HIS A 274 -18.30 2.34 3.56
N PRO A 275 -19.14 1.49 2.93
CA PRO A 275 -19.10 1.19 1.50
C PRO A 275 -18.87 2.39 0.56
N GLN A 276 -19.57 3.50 0.82
CA GLN A 276 -19.39 4.74 0.06
C GLN A 276 -17.94 5.26 0.14
N ALA A 277 -17.37 5.30 1.34
CA ALA A 277 -16.00 5.74 1.59
C ALA A 277 -14.97 4.79 0.94
N GLN A 278 -15.25 3.47 0.95
CA GLN A 278 -14.42 2.48 0.26
C GLN A 278 -14.37 2.74 -1.26
N SER A 279 -15.51 3.06 -1.87
CA SER A 279 -15.56 3.44 -3.28
C SER A 279 -14.80 4.74 -3.58
N ARG A 280 -14.92 5.75 -2.71
CA ARG A 280 -14.16 7.00 -2.84
C ARG A 280 -12.66 6.80 -2.65
N MET A 281 -12.25 5.89 -1.77
CA MET A 281 -10.85 5.48 -1.63
C MET A 281 -10.31 4.85 -2.92
N GLY A 282 -11.09 3.99 -3.60
CA GLY A 282 -10.74 3.46 -4.92
C GLY A 282 -10.53 4.56 -5.97
N ILE A 283 -11.36 5.61 -5.96
CA ILE A 283 -11.19 6.78 -6.83
C ILE A 283 -9.93 7.57 -6.49
N PHE A 284 -9.66 7.81 -5.20
CA PHE A 284 -8.45 8.51 -4.75
C PHE A 284 -7.17 7.80 -5.22
N LEU A 285 -7.07 6.49 -4.96
CA LEU A 285 -5.91 5.68 -5.36
C LEU A 285 -5.76 5.62 -6.89
N SER A 286 -6.86 5.63 -7.64
CA SER A 286 -6.84 5.72 -9.11
C SER A 286 -6.28 7.04 -9.61
N LYS A 287 -6.69 8.17 -9.01
CA LYS A 287 -6.12 9.49 -9.37
C LYS A 287 -4.64 9.59 -9.01
N LEU A 288 -4.24 8.98 -7.88
CA LEU A 288 -2.83 8.90 -7.47
C LEU A 288 -2.00 8.11 -8.48
N ALA A 289 -2.51 6.98 -8.96
CA ALA A 289 -1.86 6.20 -10.00
C ALA A 289 -1.74 6.96 -11.33
N ALA A 290 -2.83 7.62 -11.76
CA ALA A 290 -2.82 8.47 -12.95
C ALA A 290 -1.86 9.67 -12.82
N ALA A 291 -1.62 10.14 -11.60
CA ALA A 291 -0.66 11.19 -11.28
C ALA A 291 0.82 10.75 -11.39
N GLY A 292 1.07 9.46 -11.64
CA GLY A 292 2.41 8.91 -11.86
C GLY A 292 3.04 8.25 -10.62
N VAL A 293 2.25 8.03 -9.56
CA VAL A 293 2.65 7.16 -8.43
C VAL A 293 2.32 5.72 -8.80
N GLN A 294 3.16 4.76 -8.46
CA GLN A 294 2.78 3.35 -8.55
C GLN A 294 2.06 2.93 -7.28
N VAL A 295 0.83 2.44 -7.39
CA VAL A 295 -0.01 1.97 -6.30
C VAL A 295 -0.16 0.46 -6.39
N ILE A 296 0.29 -0.27 -5.37
CA ILE A 296 0.02 -1.69 -5.17
C ILE A 296 -0.93 -1.81 -3.99
N LEU A 297 -2.10 -2.35 -4.26
CA LEU A 297 -3.21 -2.42 -3.32
C LEU A 297 -3.58 -3.88 -3.07
N GLU A 298 -3.63 -4.31 -1.81
CA GLU A 298 -4.40 -5.50 -1.44
C GLU A 298 -5.78 -5.08 -0.92
N THR A 299 -6.84 -5.69 -1.45
CA THR A 299 -8.21 -5.43 -0.97
C THR A 299 -9.11 -6.66 -1.05
N HIS A 300 -10.07 -6.70 -0.12
CA HIS A 300 -11.20 -7.62 -0.10
C HIS A 300 -12.53 -6.92 -0.34
N SER A 301 -12.51 -5.65 -0.74
CA SER A 301 -13.70 -4.84 -0.98
C SER A 301 -14.08 -4.76 -2.45
N ASP A 302 -15.28 -5.26 -2.76
CA ASP A 302 -15.95 -5.05 -4.04
C ASP A 302 -16.29 -3.56 -4.25
N HIS A 303 -16.65 -2.84 -3.18
CA HIS A 303 -16.92 -1.40 -3.24
C HIS A 303 -15.69 -0.59 -3.66
N LEU A 304 -14.50 -0.98 -3.19
CA LEU A 304 -13.26 -0.34 -3.60
C LEU A 304 -12.98 -0.63 -5.07
N LEU A 305 -13.06 -1.90 -5.49
CA LEU A 305 -12.95 -2.27 -6.91
C LEU A 305 -13.94 -1.46 -7.77
N ASN A 306 -15.18 -1.31 -7.32
CA ASN A 306 -16.20 -0.48 -7.98
C ASN A 306 -15.80 1.00 -8.03
N GLY A 307 -15.13 1.53 -7.00
CA GLY A 307 -14.50 2.85 -7.03
C GLY A 307 -13.48 3.00 -8.15
N VAL A 308 -12.61 2.00 -8.34
CA VAL A 308 -11.64 1.97 -9.45
C VAL A 308 -12.36 1.88 -10.80
N ARG A 309 -13.38 1.02 -10.92
CA ARG A 309 -14.20 0.90 -12.13
C ARG A 309 -14.87 2.22 -12.50
N ILE A 310 -15.41 2.95 -11.52
CA ILE A 310 -15.98 4.29 -11.72
C ILE A 310 -14.89 5.27 -12.15
N ALA A 311 -13.68 5.20 -11.59
CA ALA A 311 -12.58 6.08 -11.96
C ALA A 311 -12.15 5.90 -13.42
N VAL A 312 -12.07 4.64 -13.90
CA VAL A 312 -11.84 4.32 -15.32
C VAL A 312 -12.95 4.90 -16.19
N LYS A 313 -14.21 4.58 -15.89
CA LYS A 313 -15.38 5.07 -16.64
C LYS A 313 -15.45 6.60 -16.72
N LYS A 314 -15.00 7.31 -15.67
CA LYS A 314 -14.96 8.77 -15.63
C LYS A 314 -13.72 9.38 -16.29
N GLY A 315 -12.81 8.56 -16.81
CA GLY A 315 -11.56 9.01 -17.42
C GLY A 315 -10.55 9.58 -16.42
N TYR A 316 -10.67 9.26 -15.13
CA TYR A 316 -9.69 9.67 -14.12
C TYR A 316 -8.38 8.87 -14.22
N ILE A 317 -8.45 7.66 -14.75
CA ILE A 317 -7.33 6.80 -15.10
C ILE A 317 -7.71 6.01 -16.36
N ASP A 318 -6.74 5.76 -17.24
CA ASP A 318 -6.90 4.91 -18.42
C ASP A 318 -6.85 3.43 -18.00
N GLU A 319 -7.70 2.60 -18.61
CA GLU A 319 -7.86 1.18 -18.28
C GLU A 319 -6.54 0.40 -18.37
N LYS A 320 -5.63 0.78 -19.28
CA LYS A 320 -4.33 0.10 -19.45
C LYS A 320 -3.38 0.30 -18.28
N TYR A 321 -3.67 1.27 -17.40
CA TYR A 321 -2.89 1.52 -16.20
C TYR A 321 -3.42 0.78 -14.97
N VAL A 322 -4.49 0.00 -15.13
CA VAL A 322 -5.09 -0.80 -14.06
C VAL A 322 -4.83 -2.28 -14.32
N SER A 323 -4.29 -2.97 -13.32
CA SER A 323 -4.09 -4.42 -13.33
C SER A 323 -4.82 -5.06 -12.16
N ILE A 324 -5.69 -6.03 -12.43
CA ILE A 324 -6.35 -6.85 -11.42
C ILE A 324 -5.64 -8.21 -11.40
N ASN A 325 -5.13 -8.61 -10.23
CA ASN A 325 -4.55 -9.93 -9.99
C ASN A 325 -5.42 -10.64 -8.95
N PHE A 326 -6.23 -11.60 -9.41
CA PHE A 326 -7.08 -12.44 -8.58
C PHE A 326 -6.35 -13.75 -8.26
N PHE A 327 -6.13 -13.98 -6.97
CA PHE A 327 -5.39 -15.14 -6.45
C PHE A 327 -6.38 -16.24 -6.05
N GLU A 328 -6.29 -17.37 -6.75
CA GLU A 328 -7.12 -18.55 -6.54
C GLU A 328 -6.56 -19.46 -5.42
N ARG A 329 -7.37 -20.41 -4.96
CA ARG A 329 -7.02 -21.30 -3.83
C ARG A 329 -5.87 -22.25 -4.13
N ASP A 330 -5.64 -22.55 -5.38
CA ASP A 330 -4.54 -23.39 -5.88
C ASP A 330 -3.27 -22.58 -6.20
N TYR A 331 -3.23 -21.30 -5.76
CA TYR A 331 -2.14 -20.35 -5.97
C TYR A 331 -1.97 -19.87 -7.42
N ASN A 332 -2.91 -20.21 -8.32
CA ASN A 332 -2.97 -19.60 -9.64
C ASN A 332 -3.42 -18.14 -9.55
N ILE A 333 -3.01 -17.35 -10.54
CA ILE A 333 -3.36 -15.93 -10.63
C ILE A 333 -4.07 -15.68 -11.95
N VAL A 334 -5.36 -15.35 -11.85
CA VAL A 334 -6.19 -14.90 -12.96
C VAL A 334 -6.13 -13.38 -13.04
N ARG A 335 -6.16 -12.82 -14.24
CA ARG A 335 -6.10 -11.38 -14.47
C ARG A 335 -7.30 -10.87 -15.26
N PRO A 336 -8.44 -10.65 -14.58
CA PRO A 336 -9.57 -9.97 -15.21
C PRO A 336 -9.14 -8.61 -15.77
N ALA A 337 -9.49 -8.34 -17.02
CA ALA A 337 -9.23 -7.06 -17.66
C ALA A 337 -10.41 -6.12 -17.45
N ILE A 338 -10.09 -4.85 -17.24
CA ILE A 338 -11.07 -3.76 -17.19
C ILE A 338 -11.09 -3.03 -18.52
N ASP A 339 -12.28 -2.73 -19.04
CA ASP A 339 -12.45 -1.92 -20.26
C ASP A 339 -12.65 -0.43 -19.94
N ALA A 340 -12.67 0.41 -20.97
CA ALA A 340 -12.85 1.86 -20.84
C ALA A 340 -14.21 2.27 -20.22
N ASP A 341 -15.21 1.40 -20.23
CA ASP A 341 -16.51 1.63 -19.57
C ASP A 341 -16.52 1.17 -18.11
N GLY A 342 -15.40 0.65 -17.61
CA GLY A 342 -15.24 0.11 -16.27
C GLY A 342 -15.89 -1.27 -16.08
N ARG A 343 -16.15 -2.01 -17.15
CA ARG A 343 -16.63 -3.40 -17.09
C ARG A 343 -15.44 -4.34 -16.97
N ILE A 344 -15.67 -5.49 -16.34
CA ILE A 344 -14.67 -6.53 -16.19
C ILE A 344 -15.08 -7.69 -17.10
N ASP A 345 -14.14 -8.17 -17.93
CA ASP A 345 -14.36 -9.19 -18.95
C ASP A 345 -14.59 -10.60 -18.39
N LEU A 346 -13.95 -10.90 -17.27
CA LEU A 346 -13.96 -12.21 -16.61
C LEU A 346 -14.30 -12.06 -15.14
N TRP A 347 -15.27 -12.85 -14.68
CA TRP A 347 -15.63 -12.98 -13.26
C TRP A 347 -15.40 -14.42 -12.80
N PRO A 348 -14.19 -14.76 -12.33
CA PRO A 348 -13.92 -16.10 -11.79
C PRO A 348 -14.72 -16.37 -10.52
N ASP A 349 -14.96 -17.65 -10.23
CA ASP A 349 -15.64 -18.03 -8.99
C ASP A 349 -14.91 -17.50 -7.75
N GLY A 350 -15.63 -16.78 -6.90
CA GLY A 350 -15.11 -16.15 -5.68
C GLY A 350 -14.50 -14.75 -5.88
N PHE A 351 -14.53 -14.21 -7.10
CA PHE A 351 -14.11 -12.84 -7.39
C PHE A 351 -15.25 -11.86 -7.10
N PHE A 352 -15.42 -11.47 -5.83
CA PHE A 352 -16.41 -10.48 -5.40
C PHE A 352 -17.87 -10.83 -5.77
N ASP A 353 -18.20 -12.11 -5.92
CA ASP A 353 -19.49 -12.61 -6.40
C ASP A 353 -20.47 -13.01 -5.27
N GLN A 354 -20.03 -12.92 -4.00
CA GLN A 354 -20.80 -13.42 -2.86
C GLN A 354 -22.16 -12.73 -2.72
N ALA A 355 -22.23 -11.41 -2.94
CA ALA A 355 -23.50 -10.69 -2.86
C ALA A 355 -24.51 -11.19 -3.90
N GLU A 356 -24.06 -11.45 -5.14
CA GLU A 356 -24.93 -11.98 -6.20
C GLU A 356 -25.40 -13.39 -5.88
N LYS A 357 -24.51 -14.25 -5.35
CA LYS A 357 -24.86 -15.59 -4.86
C LYS A 357 -25.90 -15.54 -3.76
N ASP A 358 -25.68 -14.70 -2.74
CA ASP A 358 -26.60 -14.53 -1.63
C ASP A 358 -27.97 -14.01 -2.10
N PHE A 359 -28.00 -13.06 -3.05
CA PHE A 359 -29.26 -12.60 -3.65
C PHE A 359 -29.99 -13.70 -4.43
N GLY A 360 -29.25 -14.58 -5.09
CA GLY A 360 -29.82 -15.73 -5.79
C GLY A 360 -30.53 -16.72 -4.87
N GLU A 361 -30.07 -16.89 -3.62
CA GLU A 361 -30.70 -17.77 -2.61
C GLU A 361 -31.96 -17.15 -1.96
N LEU A 362 -32.17 -15.84 -2.12
CA LEU A 362 -33.34 -15.12 -1.57
C LEU A 362 -34.55 -15.11 -2.51
N ILE A 363 -34.40 -15.58 -3.74
CA ILE A 363 -35.44 -15.65 -4.80
C ILE A 363 -35.86 -17.10 -4.98
#